data_AF-B9JQN3-F1
#
_entry.id   AF-B9JQN3-F1
#
_cell.length_a   1.000
_cell.length_b   1.000
_cell.length_c   1.000
_cell.angle_alpha   90.00
_cell.angle_beta   90.00
_cell.angle_gamma   90.00
#
_symmetry.space_group_name_H-M   'P 1'
#
loop_
_entity.id
_entity.type
_entity.pdbx_description
1 polymer ?
#
loop_
_entity_poly.entity_id
_entity_poly.type
_entity_poly.pdbx_seq_one_letter_code
_entity_poly.pdbx_strand_id
1 'polypeptide(L)'
;MTSIAFTEVGVRSAKRALKNYFPAIQSSHLTEALAAACGFKTHAALGAALKASNVKDPSFLLLDRQSFGKRLAEVSGHIASDSDIPFDLPCFVEEADGISTTSRRYFEIDYSRSARKLAWRNVMVAAINAGIDQRLFSIRPGDNRWPGGENGGPRETFSFKFSIGNIPAVASVHDGGFDELSIHAAFWPTEDGLRVVRSLNGNFRAGEVFATGWLERRDGAWLQVSSSSPEFACRKHRLEEVASLEVSPRGYADRGSFKV
;
A
#
# COMPACT_ATOMS: atom_id res chain seq x y z
N MET A 1 3.25 8.92 7.21
CA MET A 1 2.05 8.76 6.38
C MET A 1 1.10 7.82 7.11
N THR A 2 -0.19 8.12 7.05
CA THR A 2 -1.25 7.40 7.78
C THR A 2 -2.19 6.80 6.75
N SER A 3 -2.53 5.54 6.97
CA SER A 3 -3.61 4.88 6.27
C SER A 3 -4.88 4.91 7.12
N ILE A 4 -6.03 5.17 6.51
CA ILE A 4 -7.32 5.17 7.19
C ILE A 4 -8.28 4.20 6.53
N ALA A 5 -9.17 3.60 7.31
CA ALA A 5 -10.26 2.81 6.76
C ALA A 5 -11.19 3.70 5.92
N PHE A 6 -11.56 3.24 4.73
CA PHE A 6 -12.46 3.95 3.81
C PHE A 6 -13.92 3.82 4.24
N THR A 7 -14.24 4.44 5.36
CA THR A 7 -15.57 4.51 5.97
C THR A 7 -15.88 5.94 6.40
N GLU A 8 -17.16 6.26 6.62
CA GLU A 8 -17.57 7.55 7.17
C GLU A 8 -16.91 7.81 8.53
N VAL A 9 -16.76 6.76 9.36
CA VAL A 9 -16.13 6.86 10.68
C VAL A 9 -14.65 7.20 10.53
N GLY A 10 -13.90 6.49 9.67
CA GLY A 10 -12.47 6.73 9.46
C GLY A 10 -12.18 8.14 8.94
N VAL A 11 -12.93 8.58 7.92
CA VAL A 11 -12.80 9.93 7.37
C VAL A 11 -13.16 11.00 8.41
N ARG A 12 -14.20 10.79 9.21
CA ARG A 12 -14.60 11.72 10.27
C ARG A 12 -13.55 11.78 11.39
N SER A 13 -12.98 10.66 11.80
CA SER A 13 -11.91 10.60 12.80
C SER A 13 -10.67 11.36 12.32
N ALA A 14 -10.23 11.13 11.07
CA ALA A 14 -9.12 11.86 10.47
C ALA A 14 -9.37 13.37 10.38
N LYS A 15 -10.58 13.79 10.00
CA LYS A 15 -10.97 15.21 9.99
C LYS A 15 -10.92 15.82 11.40
N ARG A 16 -11.41 15.09 12.41
CA ARG A 16 -11.40 15.54 13.80
C ARG A 16 -9.97 15.73 14.28
N ALA A 17 -9.08 14.77 14.02
CA ALA A 17 -7.66 14.87 14.34
C ALA A 17 -7.02 16.10 13.68
N LEU A 18 -7.27 16.32 12.38
CA LEU A 18 -6.79 17.50 11.65
C LEU A 18 -7.19 18.84 12.29
N LYS A 19 -8.33 18.90 12.97
CA LYS A 19 -8.78 20.15 13.62
C LYS A 19 -7.88 20.58 14.77
N ASN A 20 -7.17 19.65 15.40
CA ASN A 20 -6.19 19.94 16.45
C ASN A 20 -4.96 20.65 15.90
N TYR A 21 -4.56 20.30 14.67
CA TYR A 21 -3.38 20.88 13.99
C TYR A 21 -3.71 22.16 13.22
N PHE A 22 -4.95 22.29 12.74
CA PHE A 22 -5.42 23.44 11.98
C PHE A 22 -6.62 24.13 12.67
N PRO A 23 -6.48 24.66 13.90
CA PRO A 23 -7.59 25.18 14.69
C PRO A 23 -8.24 26.41 14.04
N ALA A 24 -7.46 27.25 13.36
CA ALA A 24 -7.96 28.45 12.68
C ALA A 24 -8.63 28.17 11.32
N ILE A 25 -8.42 26.99 10.72
CA ILE A 25 -8.97 26.66 9.41
C ILE A 25 -10.43 26.24 9.54
N GLN A 26 -11.27 26.76 8.64
CA GLN A 26 -12.68 26.40 8.59
C GLN A 26 -12.88 24.88 8.35
N SER A 27 -13.87 24.31 9.02
CA SER A 27 -14.17 22.87 8.96
C SER A 27 -14.48 22.39 7.54
N SER A 28 -15.15 23.21 6.73
CA SER A 28 -15.43 22.96 5.31
C SER A 28 -14.15 22.83 4.48
N HIS A 29 -13.18 23.72 4.68
CA HIS A 29 -11.89 23.69 3.98
C HIS A 29 -11.07 22.44 4.32
N LEU A 30 -11.02 22.05 5.61
CA LEU A 30 -10.38 20.79 6.01
C LEU A 30 -11.06 19.56 5.40
N THR A 31 -12.38 19.63 5.19
CA THR A 31 -13.14 18.54 4.58
C THR A 31 -12.79 18.38 3.09
N GLU A 32 -12.70 19.49 2.36
CA GLU A 32 -12.28 19.49 0.96
C GLU A 32 -10.81 19.05 0.81
N ALA A 33 -9.93 19.54 1.68
CA ALA A 33 -8.52 19.15 1.67
C ALA A 33 -8.34 17.66 2.00
N LEU A 34 -9.08 17.12 2.98
CA LEU A 34 -9.07 15.69 3.29
C LEU A 34 -9.62 14.85 2.13
N ALA A 35 -10.64 15.33 1.41
CA ALA A 35 -11.12 14.64 0.23
C ALA A 35 -10.03 14.52 -0.85
N ALA A 36 -9.25 15.59 -1.07
CA ALA A 36 -8.10 15.56 -1.96
C ALA A 36 -7.01 14.61 -1.47
N ALA A 37 -6.72 14.58 -0.17
CA ALA A 37 -5.78 13.61 0.43
C ALA A 37 -6.18 12.15 0.18
N CYS A 38 -7.48 11.89 0.11
CA CYS A 38 -8.08 10.59 -0.22
C CYS A 38 -8.16 10.32 -1.74
N GLY A 39 -7.67 11.23 -2.59
CA GLY A 39 -7.70 11.09 -4.06
C GLY A 39 -8.98 11.59 -4.75
N PHE A 40 -9.87 12.28 -4.04
CA PHE A 40 -11.12 12.82 -4.58
C PHE A 40 -11.03 14.31 -4.86
N LYS A 41 -11.58 14.76 -5.99
CA LYS A 41 -11.59 16.19 -6.35
C LYS A 41 -12.44 17.06 -5.42
N THR A 42 -13.49 16.49 -4.81
CA THR A 42 -14.43 17.19 -3.93
C THR A 42 -14.91 16.30 -2.79
N HIS A 43 -15.38 16.90 -1.70
CA HIS A 43 -16.00 16.14 -0.62
C HIS A 43 -17.29 15.43 -1.06
N ALA A 44 -18.04 16.02 -1.99
CA ALA A 44 -19.24 15.39 -2.53
C ALA A 44 -18.92 14.05 -3.25
N ALA A 45 -17.85 14.02 -4.03
CA ALA A 45 -17.39 12.80 -4.70
C ALA A 45 -16.92 11.74 -3.67
N LEU A 46 -16.18 12.15 -2.64
CA LEU A 46 -15.81 11.29 -1.53
C LEU A 46 -17.06 10.70 -0.84
N GLY A 47 -18.04 11.54 -0.52
CA GLY A 47 -19.28 11.11 0.15
C GLY A 47 -20.10 10.13 -0.69
N ALA A 48 -20.17 10.33 -2.01
CA ALA A 48 -20.82 9.37 -2.91
C ALA A 48 -20.10 8.01 -2.91
N ALA A 49 -18.77 8.01 -2.94
CA ALA A 49 -17.97 6.79 -2.91
C ALA A 49 -18.06 6.06 -1.56
N LEU A 50 -18.12 6.78 -0.44
CA LEU A 50 -18.35 6.21 0.89
C LEU A 50 -19.71 5.51 0.99
N LYS A 51 -20.77 6.09 0.40
CA LYS A 51 -22.09 5.45 0.37
C LYS A 51 -22.13 4.17 -0.45
N ALA A 52 -21.27 4.06 -1.46
CA ALA A 52 -21.14 2.85 -2.27
C ALA A 52 -20.18 1.80 -1.66
N SER A 53 -19.46 2.14 -0.57
CA SER A 53 -18.46 1.25 0.00
C SER A 53 -19.06 0.21 0.96
N ASN A 54 -18.41 -0.95 1.05
CA ASN A 54 -18.79 -1.97 2.02
C ASN A 54 -18.21 -1.63 3.40
N VAL A 55 -19.05 -1.11 4.30
CA VAL A 55 -18.63 -0.73 5.66
C VAL A 55 -18.13 -1.92 6.49
N LYS A 56 -18.60 -3.14 6.21
CA LYS A 56 -18.16 -4.35 6.94
C LYS A 56 -16.79 -4.85 6.48
N ASP A 57 -16.38 -4.49 5.26
CA ASP A 57 -15.07 -4.84 4.70
C ASP A 57 -14.48 -3.66 3.91
N PRO A 58 -14.11 -2.57 4.61
CA PRO A 58 -13.66 -1.37 3.95
C PRO A 58 -12.27 -1.56 3.33
N SER A 59 -12.04 -0.89 2.22
CA SER A 59 -10.69 -0.67 1.71
C SER A 59 -9.95 0.32 2.61
N PHE A 60 -8.64 0.44 2.42
CA PHE A 60 -7.81 1.42 3.14
C PHE A 60 -7.22 2.43 2.18
N LEU A 61 -7.15 3.69 2.60
CA LEU A 61 -6.59 4.79 1.82
C LEU A 61 -5.36 5.34 2.52
N LEU A 62 -4.27 5.47 1.77
CA LEU A 62 -3.09 6.21 2.19
C LEU A 62 -3.35 7.71 2.00
N LEU A 63 -3.24 8.49 3.07
CA LEU A 63 -3.45 9.94 2.99
C LEU A 63 -2.27 10.62 2.29
N ASP A 64 -2.57 11.32 1.18
CA ASP A 64 -1.58 12.05 0.41
C ASP A 64 -1.39 13.49 0.93
N ARG A 65 -0.19 13.78 1.43
CA ARG A 65 0.16 15.12 1.98
C ARG A 65 0.14 16.18 0.90
N GLN A 66 0.64 15.87 -0.29
CA GLN A 66 0.78 16.85 -1.36
C GLN A 66 -0.60 17.33 -1.85
N SER A 67 -1.51 16.39 -2.10
CA SER A 67 -2.90 16.69 -2.50
C SER A 67 -3.65 17.42 -1.39
N PHE A 68 -3.44 17.04 -0.13
CA PHE A 68 -4.00 17.76 1.02
C PHE A 68 -3.54 19.22 1.06
N GLY A 69 -2.22 19.46 1.10
CA GLY A 69 -1.64 20.79 1.22
C GLY A 69 -2.00 21.70 0.05
N LYS A 70 -1.95 21.17 -1.18
CA LYS A 70 -2.38 21.89 -2.38
C LYS A 70 -3.84 22.30 -2.28
N ARG A 71 -4.74 21.36 -1.94
CA ARG A 71 -6.17 21.65 -1.87
C ARG A 71 -6.50 22.60 -0.72
N LEU A 72 -5.83 22.47 0.41
CA LEU A 72 -5.99 23.38 1.55
C LEU A 72 -5.66 24.82 1.15
N ALA A 73 -4.55 25.03 0.44
CA ALA A 73 -4.16 26.35 -0.06
C ALA A 73 -5.19 26.92 -1.05
N GLU A 74 -5.71 26.10 -1.97
CA GLU A 74 -6.74 26.52 -2.93
C GLU A 74 -8.03 27.02 -2.27
N VAL A 75 -8.52 26.32 -1.24
CA VAL A 75 -9.84 26.63 -0.64
C VAL A 75 -9.78 27.61 0.52
N SER A 76 -8.61 27.75 1.18
CA SER A 76 -8.48 28.58 2.39
C SER A 76 -7.44 29.70 2.28
N GLY A 77 -6.58 29.68 1.26
CA GLY A 77 -5.41 30.56 1.16
C GLY A 77 -4.27 30.18 2.11
N HIS A 78 -4.45 29.18 2.98
CA HIS A 78 -3.41 28.73 3.91
C HIS A 78 -2.41 27.80 3.23
N ILE A 79 -1.15 28.23 3.19
CA ILE A 79 -0.04 27.43 2.66
C ILE A 79 0.57 26.65 3.82
N ALA A 80 0.35 25.33 3.84
CA ALA A 80 0.97 24.41 4.77
C ALA A 80 2.25 23.85 4.15
N SER A 81 3.36 23.85 4.90
CA SER A 81 4.56 23.10 4.53
C SER A 81 4.33 21.60 4.74
N ASP A 82 5.19 20.74 4.15
CA ASP A 82 5.04 19.29 4.33
C ASP A 82 5.09 18.90 5.82
N SER A 83 5.97 19.53 6.60
CA SER A 83 6.10 19.31 8.05
C SER A 83 4.89 19.76 8.88
N ASP A 84 4.05 20.67 8.36
CA ASP A 84 2.84 21.09 9.06
C ASP A 84 1.70 20.06 8.94
N ILE A 85 1.78 19.17 7.95
CA ILE A 85 0.75 18.16 7.69
C ILE A 85 1.04 16.93 8.57
N PRO A 86 0.17 16.59 9.53
CA PRO A 86 0.50 15.67 10.62
C PRO A 86 0.40 14.18 10.26
N PHE A 87 0.26 13.83 8.98
CA PHE A 87 -0.03 12.46 8.53
C PHE A 87 1.08 11.45 8.84
N ASP A 88 2.24 11.84 9.36
CA ASP A 88 3.30 10.94 9.82
C ASP A 88 3.49 10.94 11.34
N LEU A 89 2.72 11.76 12.07
CA LEU A 89 2.83 11.85 13.51
C LEU A 89 2.07 10.71 14.21
N PRO A 90 2.69 10.03 15.20
CA PRO A 90 2.03 8.96 15.96
C PRO A 90 0.71 9.38 16.61
N CYS A 91 0.66 10.58 17.19
CA CYS A 91 -0.57 11.12 17.79
C CYS A 91 -1.70 11.31 16.77
N PHE A 92 -1.39 11.75 15.55
CA PHE A 92 -2.38 11.83 14.48
C PHE A 92 -2.90 10.46 14.07
N VAL A 93 -2.02 9.46 13.94
CA VAL A 93 -2.40 8.07 13.62
C VAL A 93 -3.42 7.55 14.65
N GLU A 94 -3.14 7.74 15.93
CA GLU A 94 -4.02 7.32 17.03
C GLU A 94 -5.37 8.05 17.01
N GLU A 95 -5.36 9.39 16.91
CA GLU A 95 -6.58 10.20 16.91
C GLU A 95 -7.48 9.94 15.68
N ALA A 96 -6.86 9.60 14.55
CA ALA A 96 -7.52 9.28 13.30
C ALA A 96 -8.05 7.84 13.23
N ASP A 97 -7.75 6.99 14.24
CA ASP A 97 -7.99 5.53 14.18
C ASP A 97 -7.36 4.91 12.93
N GLY A 98 -6.13 5.34 12.63
CA GLY A 98 -5.39 4.98 11.44
C GLY A 98 -4.31 3.93 11.69
N ILE A 99 -3.66 3.51 10.59
CA ILE A 99 -2.50 2.62 10.59
C ILE A 99 -1.28 3.44 10.17
N SER A 100 -0.22 3.39 10.96
CA SER A 100 1.06 4.01 10.58
C SER A 100 1.64 3.31 9.35
N THR A 101 2.14 4.07 8.39
CA THR A 101 2.84 3.50 7.22
C THR A 101 4.31 3.97 7.14
N THR A 102 4.76 4.70 8.16
CA THR A 102 6.13 5.23 8.22
C THR A 102 6.96 4.40 9.19
N SER A 103 7.82 3.56 8.64
CA SER A 103 8.85 2.83 9.41
C SER A 103 10.05 3.73 9.76
N ARG A 104 10.93 3.24 10.65
CA ARG A 104 12.12 3.98 11.12
C ARG A 104 13.04 4.49 9.99
N ARG A 105 13.26 3.68 8.95
CA ARG A 105 14.13 4.05 7.81
C ARG A 105 13.35 4.45 6.57
N TYR A 106 12.08 4.82 6.71
CA TYR A 106 11.22 5.18 5.58
C TYR A 106 11.87 6.23 4.67
N PHE A 107 12.38 7.32 5.27
CA PHE A 107 12.99 8.44 4.54
C PHE A 107 14.41 8.15 4.01
N GLU A 108 15.04 7.05 4.44
CA GLU A 108 16.36 6.64 3.93
C GLU A 108 16.25 5.82 2.63
N ILE A 109 15.06 5.30 2.32
CA ILE A 109 14.84 4.44 1.16
C ILE A 109 14.49 5.29 -0.06
N ASP A 110 15.45 5.41 -0.97
CA ASP A 110 15.32 6.11 -2.25
C ASP A 110 15.41 5.14 -3.44
N TYR A 111 14.35 5.10 -4.24
CA TYR A 111 14.28 4.31 -5.47
C TYR A 111 14.75 5.06 -6.72
N SER A 112 14.80 6.39 -6.69
CA SER A 112 15.03 7.24 -7.87
C SER A 112 16.35 6.95 -8.58
N ARG A 113 17.31 6.38 -7.86
CA ARG A 113 18.66 6.08 -8.37
C ARG A 113 18.81 4.68 -8.96
N SER A 114 17.76 3.85 -9.00
CA SER A 114 17.87 2.47 -9.46
C SER A 114 16.61 1.97 -10.15
N ALA A 115 16.65 1.86 -11.48
CA ALA A 115 15.60 1.22 -12.28
C ALA A 115 15.29 -0.21 -11.80
N ARG A 116 16.30 -0.95 -11.32
CA ARG A 116 16.13 -2.30 -10.80
C ARG A 116 15.34 -2.33 -9.48
N LYS A 117 15.59 -1.37 -8.56
CA LYS A 117 14.79 -1.24 -7.33
C LYS A 117 13.38 -0.74 -7.62
N LEU A 118 13.21 0.20 -8.56
CA LEU A 118 11.89 0.64 -9.02
C LEU A 118 11.08 -0.51 -9.62
N ALA A 119 11.69 -1.31 -10.51
CA ALA A 119 11.05 -2.45 -11.11
C ALA A 119 10.62 -3.50 -10.06
N TRP A 120 11.50 -3.84 -9.11
CA TRP A 120 11.13 -4.70 -7.98
C TRP A 120 9.94 -4.12 -7.19
N ARG A 121 10.00 -2.84 -6.81
CA ARG A 121 8.94 -2.16 -6.07
C ARG A 121 7.62 -2.20 -6.82
N ASN A 122 7.64 -1.97 -8.14
CA ASN A 122 6.43 -1.99 -8.95
C ASN A 122 5.80 -3.39 -9.03
N VAL A 123 6.63 -4.44 -9.15
CA VAL A 123 6.16 -5.83 -9.10
C VAL A 123 5.50 -6.14 -7.76
N MET A 124 6.16 -5.79 -6.66
CA MET A 124 5.64 -6.04 -5.31
C MET A 124 4.36 -5.28 -5.03
N VAL A 125 4.33 -3.97 -5.33
CA VAL A 125 3.15 -3.13 -5.12
C VAL A 125 1.96 -3.65 -5.92
N ALA A 126 2.18 -4.04 -7.17
CA ALA A 126 1.11 -4.57 -8.00
C ALA A 126 0.56 -5.90 -7.48
N ALA A 127 1.42 -6.82 -7.03
CA ALA A 127 1.01 -8.10 -6.47
C ALA A 127 0.24 -7.95 -5.16
N ILE A 128 0.72 -7.08 -4.25
CA ILE A 128 0.04 -6.79 -2.98
C ILE A 128 -1.32 -6.15 -3.25
N ASN A 129 -1.37 -5.17 -4.15
CA ASN A 129 -2.64 -4.54 -4.54
C ASN A 129 -3.62 -5.57 -5.11
N ALA A 130 -3.16 -6.48 -5.97
CA ALA A 130 -4.01 -7.53 -6.52
C ALA A 130 -4.54 -8.48 -5.44
N GLY A 131 -3.73 -8.83 -4.43
CA GLY A 131 -4.17 -9.62 -3.29
C GLY A 131 -5.24 -8.91 -2.44
N ILE A 132 -5.07 -7.61 -2.21
CA ILE A 132 -6.08 -6.76 -1.53
C ILE A 132 -7.38 -6.69 -2.36
N ASP A 133 -7.27 -6.50 -3.68
CA ASP A 133 -8.41 -6.37 -4.59
C ASP A 133 -9.24 -7.66 -4.67
N GLN A 134 -8.56 -8.80 -4.65
CA GLN A 134 -9.17 -10.12 -4.60
C GLN A 134 -9.64 -10.49 -3.19
N ARG A 135 -9.49 -9.60 -2.21
CA ARG A 135 -9.88 -9.80 -0.80
C ARG A 135 -9.22 -11.04 -0.18
N LEU A 136 -8.02 -11.40 -0.62
CA LEU A 136 -7.25 -12.51 -0.06
C LEU A 136 -6.66 -12.13 1.30
N PHE A 137 -6.41 -10.85 1.54
CA PHE A 137 -5.95 -10.30 2.81
C PHE A 137 -6.23 -8.80 2.85
N SER A 138 -6.05 -8.17 4.01
CA SER A 138 -5.94 -6.72 4.13
C SER A 138 -4.62 -6.30 4.77
N ILE A 139 -4.39 -5.00 4.85
CA ILE A 139 -3.23 -4.43 5.54
C ILE A 139 -3.32 -4.54 7.08
N ARG A 140 -4.45 -5.00 7.62
CA ARG A 140 -4.61 -5.20 9.06
C ARG A 140 -3.85 -6.45 9.51
N PRO A 141 -3.25 -6.45 10.72
CA PRO A 141 -2.64 -7.63 11.29
C PRO A 141 -3.67 -8.77 11.43
N GLY A 142 -3.23 -10.01 11.19
CA GLY A 142 -4.04 -11.23 11.27
C GLY A 142 -5.19 -11.38 10.25
N ASP A 143 -5.38 -10.43 9.33
CA ASP A 143 -6.50 -10.45 8.38
C ASP A 143 -6.17 -11.25 7.12
N ASN A 144 -6.02 -12.57 7.30
CA ASN A 144 -5.72 -13.55 6.25
C ASN A 144 -7.02 -14.25 5.81
N ARG A 145 -7.31 -14.27 4.50
CA ARG A 145 -8.62 -14.67 3.95
C ARG A 145 -8.53 -15.61 2.75
N TRP A 146 -7.32 -16.01 2.35
CA TRP A 146 -7.15 -17.00 1.29
C TRP A 146 -7.49 -18.41 1.82
N PRO A 147 -7.91 -19.35 0.94
CA PRO A 147 -8.14 -20.73 1.34
C PRO A 147 -6.89 -21.35 1.97
N GLY A 148 -7.01 -21.87 3.19
CA GLY A 148 -5.87 -22.43 3.94
C GLY A 148 -4.96 -21.37 4.56
N GLY A 149 -5.42 -20.11 4.62
CA GLY A 149 -4.75 -19.01 5.31
C GLY A 149 -5.46 -18.56 6.59
N GLU A 150 -6.63 -19.13 6.89
CA GLU A 150 -7.46 -18.69 8.00
C GLU A 150 -6.77 -18.91 9.36
N ASN A 151 -7.02 -17.99 10.30
CA ASN A 151 -6.42 -18.03 11.63
C ASN A 151 -6.68 -19.37 12.33
N GLY A 152 -5.61 -19.99 12.83
CA GLY A 152 -5.65 -21.29 13.50
C GLY A 152 -5.57 -22.51 12.58
N GLY A 153 -5.57 -22.30 11.25
CA GLY A 153 -5.31 -23.35 10.26
C GLY A 153 -3.82 -23.56 9.95
N PRO A 154 -3.47 -24.52 9.07
CA PRO A 154 -2.13 -24.63 8.51
C PRO A 154 -1.77 -23.34 7.77
N ARG A 155 -0.51 -22.88 7.81
CA ARG A 155 -0.07 -21.68 7.08
C ARG A 155 0.15 -21.96 5.59
N GLU A 156 -0.90 -22.30 4.85
CA GLU A 156 -0.75 -22.67 3.45
C GLU A 156 -0.39 -21.47 2.58
N THR A 157 0.47 -21.71 1.57
CA THR A 157 0.77 -20.71 0.54
C THR A 157 -0.28 -20.78 -0.55
N PHE A 158 -0.92 -19.65 -0.86
CA PHE A 158 -1.91 -19.55 -1.91
C PHE A 158 -1.34 -18.83 -3.12
N SER A 159 -1.56 -19.36 -4.32
CA SER A 159 -1.12 -18.75 -5.59
C SER A 159 -2.31 -18.28 -6.40
N PHE A 160 -2.24 -17.08 -6.97
CA PHE A 160 -3.33 -16.43 -7.69
C PHE A 160 -2.85 -15.73 -8.96
N LYS A 161 -3.78 -15.49 -9.88
CA LYS A 161 -3.54 -14.79 -11.15
C LYS A 161 -4.03 -13.34 -11.04
N PHE A 162 -3.38 -12.44 -11.77
CA PHE A 162 -3.83 -11.05 -11.93
C PHE A 162 -3.23 -10.44 -13.21
N SER A 163 -3.56 -9.18 -13.47
CA SER A 163 -2.95 -8.41 -14.56
C SER A 163 -2.67 -6.97 -14.14
N ILE A 164 -1.73 -6.33 -14.84
CA ILE A 164 -1.40 -4.91 -14.70
C ILE A 164 -1.47 -4.31 -16.09
N GLY A 165 -2.57 -3.62 -16.39
CA GLY A 165 -2.91 -3.32 -17.77
C GLY A 165 -2.97 -4.61 -18.59
N ASN A 166 -2.13 -4.71 -19.62
CA ASN A 166 -2.04 -5.87 -20.50
C ASN A 166 -0.96 -6.89 -20.09
N ILE A 167 -0.28 -6.70 -18.95
CA ILE A 167 0.76 -7.59 -18.49
C ILE A 167 0.11 -8.75 -17.70
N PRO A 168 0.20 -10.01 -18.16
CA PRO A 168 -0.27 -11.15 -17.40
C PRO A 168 0.69 -11.42 -16.23
N ALA A 169 0.14 -11.74 -15.07
CA ALA A 169 0.91 -11.93 -13.85
C ALA A 169 0.34 -13.04 -12.95
N VAL A 170 1.21 -13.59 -12.11
CA VAL A 170 0.87 -14.51 -11.03
C VAL A 170 1.57 -14.06 -9.76
N ALA A 171 0.96 -14.36 -8.61
CA ALA A 171 1.54 -14.10 -7.32
C ALA A 171 1.23 -15.23 -6.35
N SER A 172 1.94 -15.25 -5.24
CA SER A 172 1.57 -16.05 -4.08
C SER A 172 1.67 -15.24 -2.80
N VAL A 173 0.84 -15.62 -1.83
CA VAL A 173 0.85 -15.11 -0.47
C VAL A 173 1.02 -16.26 0.52
N HIS A 174 1.82 -16.02 1.55
CA HIS A 174 2.01 -16.92 2.68
C HIS A 174 2.06 -16.12 3.97
N ASP A 175 1.51 -16.69 5.05
CA ASP A 175 1.63 -16.14 6.40
C ASP A 175 3.07 -16.35 6.91
N GLY A 176 3.85 -15.26 6.96
CA GLY A 176 5.22 -15.27 7.46
C GLY A 176 5.32 -15.45 8.97
N GLY A 177 4.19 -15.41 9.69
CA GLY A 177 4.15 -15.22 11.13
C GLY A 177 4.36 -13.75 11.52
N PHE A 178 4.15 -13.45 12.81
CA PHE A 178 4.26 -12.08 13.34
C PHE A 178 3.43 -11.03 12.58
N ASP A 179 2.31 -11.46 11.99
CA ASP A 179 1.44 -10.69 11.09
C ASP A 179 2.07 -10.24 9.77
N GLU A 180 3.28 -10.68 9.43
CA GLU A 180 3.91 -10.39 8.14
C GLU A 180 3.36 -11.31 7.04
N LEU A 181 3.25 -10.78 5.82
CA LEU A 181 2.96 -11.59 4.64
C LEU A 181 4.20 -11.71 3.77
N SER A 182 4.56 -12.95 3.43
CA SER A 182 5.53 -13.22 2.37
C SER A 182 4.79 -13.23 1.03
N ILE A 183 5.25 -12.36 0.12
CA ILE A 183 4.65 -12.17 -1.20
C ILE A 183 5.70 -12.48 -2.25
N HIS A 184 5.35 -13.36 -3.19
CA HIS A 184 6.14 -13.57 -4.40
C HIS A 184 5.29 -13.22 -5.61
N ALA A 185 5.91 -12.72 -6.68
CA ALA A 185 5.19 -12.40 -7.90
C ALA A 185 6.03 -12.59 -9.14
N ALA A 186 5.38 -12.91 -10.25
CA ALA A 186 5.98 -13.01 -11.56
C ALA A 186 5.12 -12.37 -12.65
N PHE A 187 5.76 -11.68 -13.59
CA PHE A 187 5.13 -11.15 -14.81
C PHE A 187 5.56 -11.96 -16.03
N TRP A 188 4.68 -11.99 -17.04
CA TRP A 188 4.80 -12.90 -18.19
C TRP A 188 5.11 -14.32 -17.71
N PRO A 189 4.17 -14.91 -16.94
CA PRO A 189 4.40 -16.20 -16.33
C PRO A 189 4.64 -17.27 -17.40
N THR A 190 5.48 -18.24 -17.06
CA THR A 190 5.57 -19.47 -17.86
C THR A 190 4.28 -20.29 -17.69
N GLU A 191 4.12 -21.37 -18.46
CA GLU A 191 2.99 -22.30 -18.31
C GLU A 191 2.87 -22.84 -16.87
N ASP A 192 4.01 -23.11 -16.23
CA ASP A 192 4.10 -23.62 -14.86
C ASP A 192 4.22 -22.49 -13.82
N GLY A 193 4.14 -21.23 -14.26
CA GLY A 193 4.46 -20.05 -13.44
C GLY A 193 3.59 -19.94 -12.19
N LEU A 194 2.29 -20.25 -12.29
CA LEU A 194 1.37 -20.22 -11.16
C LEU A 194 1.75 -21.21 -10.05
N ARG A 195 2.25 -22.39 -10.43
CA ARG A 195 2.67 -23.41 -9.46
C ARG A 195 4.01 -23.05 -8.84
N VAL A 196 4.92 -22.48 -9.62
CA VAL A 196 6.31 -22.22 -9.22
C VAL A 196 6.48 -20.89 -8.45
N VAL A 197 5.58 -19.91 -8.61
CA VAL A 197 5.72 -18.59 -7.97
C VAL A 197 5.84 -18.65 -6.44
N ARG A 198 5.26 -19.66 -5.80
CA ARG A 198 5.39 -19.90 -4.34
C ARG A 198 6.78 -20.27 -3.86
N SER A 199 7.68 -20.68 -4.76
CA SER A 199 9.03 -21.08 -4.40
C SER A 199 9.95 -19.86 -4.26
N LEU A 200 10.75 -19.81 -3.18
CA LEU A 200 11.73 -18.73 -2.95
C LEU A 200 12.69 -18.55 -4.15
N ASN A 201 13.02 -19.64 -4.83
CA ASN A 201 13.91 -19.67 -6.00
C ASN A 201 13.15 -19.76 -7.34
N GLY A 202 11.90 -19.29 -7.40
CA GLY A 202 11.06 -19.35 -8.60
C GLY A 202 11.69 -18.69 -9.83
N ASN A 203 12.27 -17.50 -9.67
CA ASN A 203 13.08 -16.81 -10.69
C ASN A 203 12.48 -16.91 -12.11
N PHE A 204 13.31 -17.18 -13.12
CA PHE A 204 12.86 -17.31 -14.51
C PHE A 204 12.01 -18.56 -14.81
N ARG A 205 11.85 -19.47 -13.85
CA ARG A 205 10.88 -20.57 -13.98
C ARG A 205 9.46 -20.08 -13.72
N ALA A 206 9.29 -19.03 -12.91
CA ALA A 206 8.00 -18.44 -12.63
C ALA A 206 7.54 -17.50 -13.76
N GLY A 207 8.44 -16.71 -14.36
CA GLY A 207 8.14 -15.79 -15.46
C GLY A 207 9.35 -14.98 -15.95
N GLU A 208 9.15 -14.04 -16.86
CA GLU A 208 10.26 -13.18 -17.34
C GLU A 208 10.75 -12.18 -16.28
N VAL A 209 9.90 -11.87 -15.30
CA VAL A 209 10.22 -11.06 -14.13
C VAL A 209 9.71 -11.80 -12.91
N PHE A 210 10.51 -11.83 -11.84
CA PHE A 210 10.19 -12.45 -10.57
C PHE A 210 10.72 -11.58 -9.42
N ALA A 211 9.91 -11.41 -8.38
CA ALA A 211 10.27 -10.66 -7.18
C ALA A 211 9.72 -11.36 -5.94
N THR A 212 10.41 -11.20 -4.82
CA THR A 212 9.88 -11.54 -3.49
C THR A 212 10.01 -10.36 -2.54
N GLY A 213 9.15 -10.32 -1.53
CA GLY A 213 9.17 -9.29 -0.51
C GLY A 213 8.17 -9.56 0.61
N TRP A 214 8.22 -8.72 1.63
CA TRP A 214 7.46 -8.89 2.86
C TRP A 214 6.59 -7.67 3.11
N LEU A 215 5.32 -7.88 3.46
CA LEU A 215 4.41 -6.83 3.92
C LEU A 215 4.31 -6.92 5.44
N GLU A 216 4.81 -5.90 6.13
CA GLU A 216 4.59 -5.69 7.56
C GLU A 216 3.14 -5.25 7.80
N ARG A 217 2.51 -5.76 8.87
CA ARG A 217 1.14 -5.38 9.26
C ARG A 217 0.94 -5.17 10.77
N ARG A 218 1.85 -5.62 11.63
CA ARG A 218 1.70 -5.56 13.09
C ARG A 218 1.94 -4.15 13.61
N ASP A 219 3.07 -3.57 13.23
CA ASP A 219 3.54 -2.29 13.77
C ASP A 219 3.13 -1.10 12.86
N GLY A 220 2.33 -1.38 11.84
CA GLY A 220 1.92 -0.48 10.77
C GLY A 220 1.81 -1.25 9.45
N ALA A 221 1.76 -0.56 8.31
CA ALA A 221 1.62 -1.21 7.01
C ALA A 221 2.63 -0.67 5.99
N TRP A 222 3.63 -1.49 5.65
CA TRP A 222 4.62 -1.14 4.61
C TRP A 222 5.27 -2.35 3.96
N LEU A 223 5.70 -2.17 2.71
CA LEU A 223 6.60 -3.10 2.02
C LEU A 223 8.01 -2.99 2.61
N GLN A 224 8.53 -4.08 3.17
CA GLN A 224 9.87 -4.12 3.74
C GLN A 224 10.94 -4.20 2.65
N VAL A 225 11.98 -3.37 2.77
CA VAL A 225 13.03 -3.18 1.76
C VAL A 225 14.38 -3.53 2.34
N SER A 226 15.09 -4.46 1.68
CA SER A 226 16.35 -4.99 2.19
C SER A 226 17.46 -3.95 2.02
N SER A 227 18.36 -3.90 3.00
CA SER A 227 19.55 -3.04 2.95
C SER A 227 20.59 -3.53 1.95
N SER A 228 20.70 -4.84 1.70
CA SER A 228 21.71 -5.43 0.83
C SER A 228 21.29 -5.44 -0.65
N SER A 229 20.05 -5.85 -0.93
CA SER A 229 19.29 -5.65 -2.18
C SER A 229 18.00 -6.48 -2.10
N PRO A 230 16.91 -6.03 -2.74
CA PRO A 230 15.72 -6.87 -2.86
C PRO A 230 15.95 -8.07 -3.78
N GLU A 231 15.31 -9.20 -3.45
CA GLU A 231 15.30 -10.42 -4.27
C GLU A 231 14.51 -10.18 -5.56
N PHE A 232 15.21 -10.18 -6.69
CA PHE A 232 14.63 -9.77 -7.96
C PHE A 232 15.34 -10.42 -9.16
N ALA A 233 14.60 -11.10 -10.04
CA ALA A 233 15.09 -11.58 -11.32
C ALA A 233 14.29 -10.91 -12.44
N CYS A 234 14.97 -10.36 -13.45
CA CYS A 234 14.30 -9.65 -14.53
C CYS A 234 15.09 -9.81 -15.82
N ARG A 235 14.41 -10.20 -16.90
CA ARG A 235 14.99 -10.21 -18.24
C ARG A 235 15.32 -8.78 -18.65
N LYS A 236 16.49 -8.58 -19.27
CA LYS A 236 17.01 -7.25 -19.60
C LYS A 236 16.02 -6.39 -20.40
N HIS A 237 15.30 -6.98 -21.35
CA HIS A 237 14.33 -6.27 -22.20
C HIS A 237 13.05 -5.85 -21.47
N ARG A 238 12.79 -6.36 -20.26
CA ARG A 238 11.62 -5.99 -19.43
C ARG A 238 11.93 -4.93 -18.38
N LEU A 239 13.21 -4.66 -18.10
CA LEU A 239 13.59 -3.85 -16.95
C LEU A 239 13.00 -2.44 -17.02
N GLU A 240 13.13 -1.79 -18.18
CA GLU A 240 12.62 -0.42 -18.38
C GLU A 240 11.09 -0.38 -18.32
N GLU A 241 10.42 -1.29 -19.05
CA GLU A 241 8.96 -1.43 -19.06
C GLU A 241 8.39 -1.59 -17.64
N VAL A 242 9.01 -2.44 -16.81
CA VAL A 242 8.54 -2.69 -15.44
C VAL A 242 8.90 -1.53 -14.50
N ALA A 243 10.06 -0.89 -14.68
CA ALA A 243 10.45 0.27 -13.88
C ALA A 243 9.54 1.49 -14.14
N SER A 244 9.01 1.63 -15.35
CA SER A 244 8.12 2.74 -15.73
C SER A 244 6.65 2.54 -15.36
N LEU A 245 6.28 1.40 -14.75
CA LEU A 245 4.89 1.16 -14.34
C LEU A 245 4.44 2.17 -13.28
N GLU A 246 3.33 2.85 -13.57
CA GLU A 246 2.65 3.72 -12.62
C GLU A 246 1.73 2.91 -11.71
N VAL A 247 2.26 2.42 -10.59
CA VAL A 247 1.50 1.69 -9.57
C VAL A 247 1.60 2.37 -8.22
N SER A 248 0.48 2.54 -7.53
CA SER A 248 0.43 3.17 -6.19
C SER A 248 -0.06 2.17 -5.15
N PRO A 249 0.51 2.14 -3.94
CA PRO A 249 0.12 1.19 -2.92
C PRO A 249 -1.30 1.49 -2.38
N ARG A 250 -2.09 0.44 -2.14
CA ARG A 250 -3.47 0.55 -1.63
C ARG A 250 -3.51 0.50 -0.11
N GLY A 251 -3.25 1.65 0.52
CA GLY A 251 -3.37 1.83 1.97
C GLY A 251 -2.14 1.42 2.78
N TYR A 252 -1.01 1.12 2.15
CA TYR A 252 0.27 0.86 2.81
C TYR A 252 1.37 1.71 2.18
N ALA A 253 2.53 1.80 2.82
CA ALA A 253 3.69 2.44 2.21
C ALA A 253 4.44 1.46 1.30
N ASP A 254 4.94 1.95 0.17
CA ASP A 254 5.75 1.16 -0.76
C ASP A 254 7.20 0.93 -0.30
N ARG A 255 7.56 1.41 0.90
CA ARG A 255 8.90 1.30 1.47
C ARG A 255 8.87 1.27 3.00
N GLY A 256 9.80 0.52 3.57
CA GLY A 256 10.13 0.59 4.98
C GLY A 256 11.22 -0.39 5.38
N SER A 257 11.74 -0.24 6.60
CA SER A 257 12.78 -1.13 7.13
C SER A 257 12.21 -2.50 7.46
N PHE A 258 13.05 -3.53 7.27
CA PHE A 258 12.88 -4.80 7.98
C PHE A 258 12.90 -4.57 9.50
N LYS A 259 12.13 -5.38 10.21
CA LYS A 259 12.26 -5.54 11.65
C LYS A 259 13.34 -6.60 11.90
N VAL A 260 14.34 -6.24 12.71
CA VAL A 260 15.39 -7.14 13.21
C VAL A 260 15.14 -7.36 14.69
#